data_AF-A0A539EA80-F1
#
_entry.id   AF-A0A539EA80-F1
#
_cell.length_a   1.000
_cell.length_b   1.000
_cell.length_c   1.000
_cell.angle_alpha   90.00
_cell.angle_beta   90.00
_cell.angle_gamma   90.00
#
_symmetry.space_group_name_H-M   'P 1'
#
loop_
_entity.id
_entity.type
_entity.pdbx_description
1 polymer ?
#
loop_
_entity_poly.entity_id
_entity_poly.type
_entity_poly.pdbx_seq_one_letter_code
_entity_poly.pdbx_strand_id
1 'polypeptide(L)'
;MMLLGRVGDSPIYGAGLYAGPAGAVTATGEGEEIVRRFLSLRVYERMARGESTEQACRAELDAIPADIAVGLVAIGNDGAWGGSNRQMPFATLEGPA
;
A
#
# COMPACT_ATOMS: atom_id res chain seq x y z
N MET A 1 -20.27 7.52 -10.87
CA MET A 1 -20.05 6.74 -12.10
C MET A 1 -18.69 7.16 -12.66
N MET A 2 -17.80 6.21 -13.00
CA MET A 2 -16.50 6.54 -13.62
C MET A 2 -16.68 6.88 -15.10
N LEU A 3 -15.83 7.75 -15.64
CA LEU A 3 -15.78 8.05 -17.08
C LEU A 3 -15.29 6.82 -17.85
N LEU A 4 -15.84 6.60 -19.06
CA LEU A 4 -15.35 5.56 -19.96
C LEU A 4 -13.87 5.81 -20.26
N GLY A 5 -13.03 4.79 -20.06
CA GLY A 5 -11.58 4.91 -20.24
C GLY A 5 -10.81 5.46 -19.03
N ARG A 6 -11.47 5.75 -17.90
CA ARG A 6 -10.75 6.07 -16.65
C ARG A 6 -9.92 4.86 -16.21
N VAL A 7 -8.64 5.11 -15.91
CA VAL A 7 -7.71 4.12 -15.37
C VAL A 7 -7.39 4.49 -13.92
N GLY A 8 -7.48 3.51 -13.02
CA GLY A 8 -7.15 3.66 -11.60
C GLY A 8 -5.70 3.31 -11.29
N ASP A 9 -5.42 3.10 -10.01
CA ASP A 9 -4.10 2.78 -9.46
C ASP A 9 -3.65 1.33 -9.74
N SER A 10 -4.59 0.38 -9.76
CA SER A 10 -4.25 -1.05 -9.79
C SER A 10 -3.34 -1.48 -10.95
N PRO A 11 -3.52 -1.01 -12.21
CA PRO A 11 -2.62 -1.37 -13.31
C PRO A 11 -1.35 -0.50 -13.38
N ILE A 12 -1.18 0.48 -12.49
CA ILE A 12 -0.06 1.42 -12.51
C ILE A 12 1.01 0.93 -11.52
N TYR A 13 2.13 0.45 -12.06
CA TYR A 13 3.26 -0.01 -11.26
C TYR A 13 3.86 1.15 -10.44
N GLY A 14 3.96 0.95 -9.13
CA GLY A 14 4.34 1.97 -8.15
C GLY A 14 3.16 2.73 -7.52
N ALA A 15 1.96 2.69 -8.11
CA ALA A 15 0.76 3.22 -7.48
C ALA A 15 0.02 2.13 -6.71
N GLY A 16 -0.71 1.25 -7.42
CA GLY A 16 -1.49 0.18 -6.79
C GLY A 16 -0.63 -0.98 -6.33
N LEU A 17 0.47 -1.30 -7.01
CA LEU A 17 1.35 -2.42 -6.69
C LEU A 17 2.81 -2.02 -6.89
N TYR A 18 3.68 -2.48 -6.00
CA TYR A 18 5.13 -2.48 -6.23
C TYR A 18 5.76 -3.72 -5.60
N ALA A 19 6.78 -4.30 -6.25
CA ALA A 19 7.54 -5.42 -5.71
C ALA A 19 9.03 -5.33 -6.06
N GLY A 20 9.90 -5.75 -5.15
CA GLY A 20 11.34 -5.77 -5.36
C GLY A 20 12.09 -6.49 -4.25
N PRO A 21 13.44 -6.41 -4.21
CA PRO A 21 14.26 -7.14 -3.24
C PRO A 21 13.95 -6.86 -1.77
N ALA A 22 13.39 -5.69 -1.44
CA ALA A 22 13.02 -5.35 -0.06
C ALA A 22 11.63 -5.84 0.37
N GLY A 23 10.81 -6.35 -0.57
CA GLY A 23 9.44 -6.75 -0.30
C GLY A 23 8.45 -6.40 -1.42
N ALA A 24 7.16 -6.50 -1.11
CA ALA A 24 6.07 -6.12 -2.00
C ALA A 24 4.96 -5.40 -1.24
N VAL A 25 4.27 -4.48 -1.92
CA VAL A 25 3.19 -3.65 -1.38
C VAL A 25 2.07 -3.59 -2.41
N THR A 26 0.83 -3.78 -1.96
CA THR A 26 -0.38 -3.56 -2.74
C THR A 26 -1.33 -2.62 -2.01
N ALA A 27 -2.00 -1.75 -2.76
CA ALA A 27 -2.91 -0.72 -2.27
C ALA A 27 -4.32 -0.91 -2.84
N THR A 28 -5.30 -0.39 -2.12
CA THR A 28 -6.70 -0.33 -2.54
C THR A 28 -7.38 0.88 -1.90
N GLY A 29 -8.44 1.39 -2.52
CA GLY A 29 -9.16 2.58 -2.06
C GLY A 29 -9.43 3.59 -3.19
N GLU A 30 -9.34 4.87 -2.85
CA GLU A 30 -9.50 5.98 -3.80
C GLU A 30 -8.30 6.06 -4.76
N GLY A 31 -8.47 5.48 -5.95
CA GLY A 31 -7.36 5.30 -6.91
C GLY A 31 -6.67 6.60 -7.34
N GLU A 32 -7.39 7.73 -7.42
CA GLU A 32 -6.81 9.04 -7.73
C GLU A 32 -5.77 9.47 -6.67
N GLU A 33 -6.03 9.20 -5.39
CA GLU A 33 -5.10 9.53 -4.30
C GLU A 33 -3.90 8.58 -4.31
N ILE A 34 -4.15 7.29 -4.52
CA ILE A 34 -3.09 6.26 -4.62
C ILE A 34 -2.13 6.58 -5.78
N VAL A 35 -2.67 6.96 -6.95
CA VAL A 35 -1.88 7.39 -8.13
C VAL A 35 -1.13 8.68 -7.84
N ARG A 36 -1.78 9.71 -7.28
CA ARG A 36 -1.15 10.99 -6.98
C ARG A 36 0.06 10.84 -6.06
N ARG A 37 0.01 9.87 -5.14
CA ARG A 37 1.10 9.59 -4.21
C ARG A 37 2.15 8.63 -4.73
N PHE A 38 1.85 7.79 -5.73
CA PHE A 38 2.67 6.61 -6.00
C PHE A 38 2.84 5.77 -4.72
N LEU A 39 1.70 5.46 -4.08
CA LEU A 39 1.66 4.99 -2.70
C LEU A 39 2.48 3.72 -2.47
N SER A 40 2.28 2.67 -3.27
CA SER A 40 3.01 1.40 -3.10
C SER A 40 4.52 1.57 -3.29
N LEU A 41 4.96 2.44 -4.21
CA LEU A 41 6.38 2.76 -4.37
C LEU A 41 6.93 3.49 -3.14
N ARG A 42 6.22 4.49 -2.60
CA ARG A 42 6.68 5.23 -1.41
C ARG A 42 6.84 4.34 -0.19
N VAL A 43 5.88 3.45 0.06
CA VAL A 43 5.98 2.44 1.13
C VAL A 43 7.17 1.52 0.88
N TYR A 44 7.33 1.01 -0.35
CA TYR A 44 8.47 0.17 -0.71
C TYR A 44 9.81 0.89 -0.50
N GLU A 45 9.94 2.16 -0.88
CA GLU A 45 11.18 2.92 -0.69
C GLU A 45 11.53 3.12 0.79
N ARG A 46 10.54 3.28 1.67
CA ARG A 46 10.74 3.31 3.12
C ARG A 46 11.28 1.97 3.63
N MET A 47 10.66 0.87 3.21
CA MET A 47 11.16 -0.48 3.53
C MET A 47 12.58 -0.70 3.01
N ALA A 48 12.87 -0.28 1.78
CA ALA A 48 14.21 -0.38 1.17
C ALA A 48 15.27 0.48 1.89
N ARG A 49 14.87 1.54 2.60
CA ARG A 49 15.73 2.35 3.47
C ARG A 49 15.92 1.75 4.88
N GLY A 50 15.29 0.61 5.16
CA GLY A 50 15.46 -0.14 6.41
C GLY A 50 14.37 0.10 7.45
N GLU A 51 13.26 0.77 7.11
CA GLU A 51 12.09 0.83 7.99
C GLU A 51 11.39 -0.53 8.05
N SER A 52 10.75 -0.84 9.18
CA SER A 52 9.92 -2.05 9.29
C SER A 52 8.72 -1.96 8.35
N THR A 53 8.17 -3.10 7.92
CA THR A 53 7.00 -3.14 7.04
C THR A 53 5.82 -2.39 7.66
N GLU A 54 5.59 -2.57 8.98
CA GLU A 54 4.55 -1.84 9.71
C GLU A 54 4.81 -0.31 9.74
N GLN A 55 6.03 0.12 10.06
CA GLN A 55 6.38 1.55 10.13
C GLN A 55 6.17 2.23 8.78
N ALA A 56 6.66 1.59 7.71
CA ALA A 56 6.54 2.11 6.35
C ALA A 56 5.07 2.25 5.94
N CYS A 57 4.24 1.23 6.20
CA CYS A 57 2.82 1.28 5.84
C CYS A 57 2.03 2.31 6.65
N ARG A 58 2.23 2.36 7.98
CA ARG A 58 1.54 3.32 8.85
C ARG A 58 1.88 4.75 8.50
N ALA A 59 3.17 5.06 8.26
CA ALA A 59 3.60 6.41 7.93
C ALA A 59 2.90 6.98 6.69
N GLU A 60 2.68 6.14 5.66
CA GLU A 60 2.00 6.58 4.44
C GLU A 60 0.47 6.59 4.57
N LEU A 61 -0.12 5.66 5.36
CA LEU A 61 -1.57 5.68 5.65
C LEU A 61 -1.98 6.87 6.52
N ASP A 62 -1.21 7.19 7.55
CA ASP A 62 -1.49 8.31 8.46
C ASP A 62 -1.36 9.68 7.78
N ALA A 63 -0.59 9.73 6.68
CA ALA A 63 -0.43 10.93 5.86
C ALA A 63 -1.60 11.16 4.88
N ILE A 64 -2.55 10.22 4.77
CA ILE A 64 -3.72 10.33 3.90
C ILE A 64 -4.85 11.04 4.67
N PRO A 65 -5.51 12.06 4.07
CA PRO A 65 -6.66 12.70 4.69
C PRO A 65 -7.70 11.69 5.18
N ALA A 66 -8.20 11.88 6.40
CA ALA A 66 -9.10 10.93 7.07
C ALA A 66 -10.44 10.72 6.33
N ASP A 67 -10.78 11.58 5.37
CA ASP A 67 -11.94 11.48 4.50
C ASP A 67 -11.76 10.53 3.31
N ILE A 68 -10.50 10.19 2.98
CA ILE A 68 -10.12 9.32 1.85
C ILE A 68 -9.80 7.92 2.37
N ALA A 69 -10.55 6.91 1.92
CA ALA A 69 -10.35 5.53 2.35
C ALA A 69 -9.23 4.85 1.56
N VAL A 70 -8.20 4.36 2.25
CA VAL A 70 -7.10 3.59 1.67
C VAL A 70 -6.69 2.45 2.60
N GLY A 71 -6.36 1.31 2.00
CA GLY A 71 -5.76 0.16 2.68
C GLY A 71 -4.54 -0.36 1.94
N LEU A 72 -3.68 -1.02 2.70
CA LEU A 72 -2.44 -1.62 2.23
C LEU A 72 -2.32 -3.05 2.74
N VAL A 73 -1.73 -3.90 1.91
CA VAL A 73 -1.11 -5.16 2.34
C VAL A 73 0.32 -5.15 1.84
N ALA A 74 1.26 -5.50 2.71
CA ALA A 74 2.67 -5.50 2.41
C ALA A 74 3.34 -6.73 3.00
N ILE A 75 4.45 -7.14 2.39
CA ILE A 75 5.36 -8.15 2.92
C ILE A 75 6.78 -7.65 2.74
N GLY A 76 7.54 -7.60 3.83
CA GLY A 76 8.97 -7.28 3.84
C GLY A 76 9.78 -8.41 4.45
N ASN A 77 11.07 -8.14 4.65
CA ASN A 77 12.00 -9.10 5.25
C ASN A 77 11.70 -9.41 6.72
N ASP A 78 10.88 -8.58 7.37
CA ASP A 78 10.44 -8.67 8.76
C ASP A 78 9.03 -9.25 8.92
N GLY A 79 8.38 -9.66 7.84
CA GLY A 79 7.07 -10.32 7.87
C GLY A 79 5.99 -9.62 7.04
N ALA A 80 4.75 -10.09 7.19
CA ALA A 80 3.59 -9.57 6.48
C ALA A 80 2.81 -8.58 7.36
N TRP A 81 2.29 -7.53 6.73
CA TRP A 81 1.47 -6.52 7.39
C TRP A 81 0.24 -6.19 6.54
N GLY A 82 -0.88 -5.92 7.20
CA GLY A 82 -2.10 -5.43 6.55
C GLY A 82 -2.81 -4.42 7.44
N GLY A 83 -3.41 -3.41 6.82
CA GLY A 83 -4.12 -2.37 7.55
C GLY A 83 -4.67 -1.28 6.65
N SER A 84 -5.45 -0.38 7.25
CA SER A 84 -6.18 0.67 6.53
C SER A 84 -6.50 1.83 7.46
N ASN A 85 -6.71 3.02 6.89
CA ASN A 85 -7.10 4.21 7.66
C ASN A 85 -8.61 4.26 7.97
N ARG A 86 -9.39 3.39 7.32
CA ARG A 86 -10.83 3.18 7.52
C ARG A 86 -11.16 1.69 7.51
N GLN A 87 -12.38 1.32 7.86
CA GLN A 87 -12.78 -0.08 7.90
C GLN A 87 -12.59 -0.76 6.53
N MET A 88 -11.64 -1.69 6.47
CA MET A 88 -11.35 -2.47 5.28
C MET A 88 -10.92 -3.89 5.69
N PRO A 89 -11.44 -4.94 5.05
CA PRO A 89 -11.02 -6.31 5.35
C PRO A 89 -9.58 -6.57 4.88
N PHE A 90 -8.80 -7.22 5.74
CA PHE A 90 -7.48 -7.78 5.40
C PHE A 90 -7.22 -9.01 6.24
N ALA A 91 -6.29 -9.86 5.80
CA ALA A 91 -5.76 -10.97 6.57
C ALA A 91 -4.27 -11.14 6.23
N THR A 92 -3.47 -11.46 7.23
CA THR A 92 -2.07 -11.88 7.07
C THR A 92 -1.93 -13.31 7.57
N LEU A 93 -1.11 -14.09 6.88
CA LEU A 93 -0.78 -15.46 7.26
C LEU A 93 0.74 -15.57 7.22
N GLU A 94 1.33 -15.98 8.33
CA GLU A 94 2.76 -16.28 8.41
C GLU A 94 2.93 -17.81 8.40
N GLY A 95 3.82 -18.29 7.52
CA GLY A 95 4.19 -19.70 7.48
C GLY A 95 5.03 -20.10 8.70
N PRO A 96 5.13 -21.39 9.02
CA PRO A 96 6.07 -21.85 10.04
C PRO A 96 7.50 -21.45 9.63
N ALA A 97 8.24 -20.91 10.60
CA ALA A 97 9.65 -20.51 10.47
C ALA A 97 10.58 -21.70 10.19
#